data_AF-A0A377XBX8-F1
#
_entry.id   AF-A0A377XBX8-F1
#
_cell.length_a   1.000
_cell.length_b   1.000
_cell.length_c   1.000
_cell.angle_alpha   90.00
_cell.angle_beta   90.00
_cell.angle_gamma   90.00
#
_symmetry.space_group_name_H-M   'P 1'
#
loop_
_entity.id
_entity.type
_entity.pdbx_description
1 polymer ?
#
loop_
_entity_poly.entity_id
_entity_poly.type
_entity_poly.pdbx_seq_one_letter_code
_entity_poly.pdbx_strand_id
1 'polypeptide(L)'
;MKEADGSVEVFSVPYASVAQLLRPGMTRYALSAGKVDDSALRNKPMLYQATWQHGINNLLTGYTGVTGFDDYQAFLVGTGMNTGIGALSFDVTHSRLKSDAHDDSGQSYRATFNRMFTDTQTSIVLAAYRYSTKGYYNLNDALYAVRSGKK
;
A
#
# COMPACT_ATOMS: atom_id res chain seq x y z
N MET A 1 -16.37 4.19 -17.27
CA MET A 1 -16.83 3.94 -18.66
C MET A 1 -18.19 4.58 -18.77
N LYS A 2 -18.38 5.51 -19.71
CA LYS A 2 -19.70 6.08 -19.96
C LYS A 2 -20.18 5.48 -21.29
N GLU A 3 -21.21 4.66 -21.22
CA GLU A 3 -21.82 3.97 -22.35
C GLU A 3 -22.64 4.96 -23.21
N ALA A 4 -22.96 4.56 -24.44
CA ALA A 4 -23.67 5.40 -25.41
C ALA A 4 -25.11 5.74 -24.99
N ASP A 5 -25.67 5.02 -24.02
CA ASP A 5 -26.98 5.28 -23.40
C ASP A 5 -26.92 6.27 -22.23
N GLY A 6 -25.72 6.72 -21.85
CA GLY A 6 -25.49 7.65 -20.74
C GLY A 6 -25.22 6.97 -19.39
N SER A 7 -25.29 5.64 -19.30
CA SER A 7 -24.93 4.90 -18.09
C SER A 7 -23.42 5.00 -17.83
N VAL A 8 -23.03 5.19 -16.57
CA VAL A 8 -21.63 5.30 -16.15
C VAL A 8 -21.27 4.10 -15.29
N GLU A 9 -20.50 3.18 -15.86
CA GLU A 9 -19.88 2.10 -15.11
C GLU A 9 -18.53 2.55 -14.54
N VAL A 10 -18.39 2.51 -13.21
CA VAL A 10 -17.13 2.81 -12.52
C VAL A 10 -16.49 1.51 -12.10
N PHE A 11 -15.39 1.14 -12.77
CA PHE A 11 -14.57 0.01 -12.39
C PHE A 11 -13.34 0.49 -11.64
N SER A 12 -13.18 0.06 -10.39
CA SER A 12 -11.96 0.27 -9.62
C SER A 12 -11.06 -0.94 -9.83
N VAL A 13 -10.04 -0.80 -10.68
CA VAL A 13 -9.04 -1.86 -10.89
C VAL A 13 -7.96 -1.71 -9.80
N PRO A 14 -7.89 -2.61 -8.81
CA PRO A 14 -6.85 -2.54 -7.79
C PRO A 14 -5.48 -2.74 -8.44
N TYR A 15 -4.52 -1.88 -8.10
CA TYR A 15 -3.14 -2.00 -8.58
C TYR A 15 -2.53 -3.33 -8.09
N ALA A 16 -2.11 -4.17 -9.04
CA ALA A 16 -1.49 -5.46 -8.74
C ALA A 16 -0.15 -5.21 -8.01
N SER A 17 -0.15 -5.40 -6.70
CA SER A 17 1.09 -5.41 -5.91
C SER A 17 1.84 -6.70 -6.24
N VAL A 18 2.64 -6.66 -7.31
CA VAL A 18 3.56 -7.76 -7.64
C VAL A 18 4.46 -7.96 -6.43
N ALA A 19 4.55 -9.21 -5.96
CA ALA A 19 5.38 -9.59 -4.83
C ALA A 19 6.73 -8.85 -4.92
N GLN A 20 7.04 -8.07 -3.89
CA GLN A 20 8.22 -7.20 -3.86
C GLN A 20 9.47 -8.04 -3.61
N LEU A 21 9.78 -8.92 -4.56
CA LEU A 21 10.90 -9.85 -4.50
C LEU A 21 12.13 -9.19 -5.11
N LEU A 22 13.21 -9.14 -4.32
CA LEU A 22 14.52 -8.69 -4.74
C LEU A 22 15.46 -9.89 -4.84
N ARG A 23 16.43 -9.84 -5.75
CA ARG A 23 17.52 -10.83 -5.76
C ARG A 23 18.28 -10.79 -4.42
N PRO A 24 18.86 -11.92 -3.98
CA PRO A 24 19.65 -11.96 -2.76
C PRO A 24 20.73 -10.87 -2.74
N GLY A 25 20.88 -10.22 -1.60
CA GLY A 25 21.87 -9.15 -1.40
C GLY A 25 21.47 -7.79 -1.99
N MET A 26 20.40 -7.73 -2.78
CA MET A 26 19.89 -6.46 -3.29
C MET A 26 19.07 -5.74 -2.23
N THR A 27 19.40 -4.47 -2.02
CA THR A 27 18.66 -3.57 -1.14
C THR A 27 18.07 -2.45 -1.95
N ARG A 28 16.77 -2.21 -1.80
CA ARG A 28 16.10 -1.04 -2.37
C ARG A 28 15.59 -0.19 -1.23
N TYR A 29 15.96 1.08 -1.23
CA TYR A 29 15.42 2.07 -0.31
C TYR A 29 14.86 3.23 -1.11
N ALA A 30 13.78 3.83 -0.63
CA ALA A 30 13.24 5.06 -1.19
C ALA A 30 12.88 6.00 -0.04
N LEU A 31 13.32 7.25 -0.16
CA LEU A 31 13.01 8.31 0.77
C LEU A 31 12.37 9.43 -0.04
N SER A 32 11.18 9.83 0.39
CA SER A 32 10.39 10.88 -0.24
C SER A 32 9.94 11.86 0.84
N ALA A 33 10.15 13.14 0.59
CA ALA A 33 9.64 14.22 1.44
C ALA A 33 9.12 15.33 0.54
N GLY A 34 7.87 15.74 0.73
CA GLY A 34 7.27 16.75 -0.13
C GLY A 34 5.86 17.11 0.31
N LYS A 35 5.33 18.21 -0.24
CA LYS A 35 3.95 18.61 0.04
C LYS A 35 3.01 17.78 -0.83
N VAL A 36 1.90 17.35 -0.23
CA VAL A 36 0.82 16.69 -1.00
C VAL A 36 0.29 17.67 -2.03
N ASP A 37 0.41 17.34 -3.31
CA ASP A 37 -0.12 18.16 -4.39
C ASP A 37 -1.47 17.61 -4.85
N ASP A 38 -2.52 18.04 -4.16
CA ASP A 38 -3.90 17.76 -4.54
C ASP A 38 -4.69 19.07 -4.53
N SER A 39 -5.29 19.40 -5.67
CA SER A 39 -6.15 20.57 -5.85
C SER A 39 -7.39 20.57 -4.93
N ALA A 40 -7.80 19.41 -4.42
CA ALA A 40 -8.90 19.27 -3.48
C ALA A 40 -8.48 19.52 -2.02
N LEU A 41 -7.18 19.64 -1.73
CA LEU A 41 -6.67 19.91 -0.38
C LEU A 41 -6.35 21.40 -0.18
N ARG A 42 -7.09 22.05 0.72
CA ARG A 42 -6.88 23.45 1.13
C ARG A 42 -5.60 23.64 1.94
N ASN A 43 -5.16 22.61 2.65
CA ASN A 43 -3.88 22.58 3.37
C ASN A 43 -3.05 21.44 2.77
N LYS A 44 -1.83 21.73 2.33
CA LYS A 44 -0.92 20.76 1.72
C LYS A 44 0.12 20.31 2.77
N PRO A 45 -0.19 19.31 3.61
CA PRO A 45 0.72 18.89 4.66
C PRO A 45 2.01 18.35 4.04
N MET A 46 3.10 18.45 4.79
CA MET A 46 4.37 17.84 4.41
C MET A 46 4.26 16.33 4.66
N LEU A 47 4.35 15.56 3.59
CA LEU A 47 4.38 14.11 3.62
C LEU A 47 5.82 13.64 3.70
N TYR A 48 6.07 12.67 4.57
CA TYR A 48 7.32 11.94 4.66
C TYR A 48 7.03 10.47 4.44
N GLN A 49 7.77 9.84 3.52
CA GLN A 49 7.68 8.42 3.25
C GLN A 49 9.08 7.82 3.13
N ALA A 50 9.31 6.75 3.86
CA ALA A 50 10.52 5.95 3.75
C ALA A 50 10.13 4.50 3.53
N THR A 51 10.73 3.84 2.54
CA THR A 51 10.57 2.41 2.34
C THR A 51 11.93 1.76 2.22
N TRP A 52 12.03 0.56 2.76
CA TRP A 52 13.24 -0.25 2.74
C TRP A 52 12.86 -1.70 2.45
N GLN A 53 13.52 -2.27 1.46
CA GLN A 53 13.34 -3.64 0.99
C GLN A 53 14.70 -4.30 0.90
N HIS A 54 14.81 -5.53 1.37
CA HIS A 54 16.06 -6.28 1.37
C HIS A 54 15.82 -7.74 0.99
N GLY A 55 16.46 -8.18 -0.10
CA GLY A 55 16.46 -9.57 -0.53
C GLY A 55 17.40 -10.39 0.33
N ILE A 56 16.85 -11.13 1.31
CA ILE A 56 17.63 -11.93 2.27
C ILE A 56 18.24 -13.14 1.54
N ASN A 57 17.46 -13.83 0.70
CA ASN A 57 17.93 -14.97 -0.08
C ASN A 57 17.14 -15.09 -1.41
N ASN A 58 17.38 -16.15 -2.18
CA ASN A 58 16.70 -16.39 -3.47
C ASN A 58 15.18 -16.62 -3.34
N LEU A 59 14.71 -16.85 -2.12
CA LEU A 59 13.35 -17.25 -1.79
C LEU A 59 12.65 -16.26 -0.87
N LEU A 60 13.32 -15.29 -0.26
CA LEU A 60 12.78 -14.45 0.81
C LEU A 60 13.30 -13.02 0.67
N THR A 61 12.36 -12.08 0.64
CA THR A 61 12.59 -10.64 0.66
C THR A 61 11.81 -10.04 1.82
N GLY A 62 12.47 -9.29 2.69
CA GLY A 62 11.81 -8.49 3.73
C GLY A 62 11.59 -7.08 3.22
N TYR A 63 10.48 -6.45 3.59
CA TYR A 63 10.24 -5.05 3.35
C TYR A 63 9.54 -4.36 4.50
N THR A 64 9.86 -3.09 4.68
CA THR A 64 9.24 -2.22 5.66
C THR A 64 9.12 -0.82 5.10
N GLY A 65 8.21 -0.03 5.66
CA GLY A 65 8.12 1.37 5.33
C GLY A 65 7.39 2.15 6.40
N VAL A 66 7.67 3.44 6.44
CA VAL A 66 6.92 4.41 7.20
C VAL A 66 6.40 5.45 6.24
N THR A 67 5.18 5.91 6.47
CA THR A 67 4.64 7.08 5.80
C THR A 67 3.83 7.88 6.80
N GLY A 68 3.88 9.20 6.70
CA GLY A 68 3.16 10.05 7.62
C GLY A 68 3.24 11.52 7.30
N PHE A 69 2.32 12.25 7.90
CA PHE A 69 2.27 13.71 7.95
C PHE A 69 1.85 14.12 9.37
N ASP A 70 1.75 15.42 9.65
CA ASP A 70 1.54 15.97 11.00
C ASP A 70 0.53 15.19 11.88
N ASP A 71 -0.63 14.84 11.32
CA ASP A 71 -1.74 14.21 12.04
C ASP A 71 -1.90 12.69 11.73
N TYR A 72 -1.04 12.10 10.88
CA TYR A 72 -1.16 10.70 10.43
C TYR A 72 0.17 9.99 10.36
N GLN A 73 0.22 8.77 10.89
CA GLN A 73 1.40 7.92 10.84
C GLN A 73 1.00 6.51 10.45
N ALA A 74 1.72 5.92 9.51
CA ALA A 74 1.57 4.53 9.13
C ALA A 74 2.93 3.84 9.07
N PHE A 75 2.95 2.64 9.62
CA PHE A 75 4.09 1.73 9.61
C PHE A 75 3.68 0.46 8.88
N LEU A 76 4.52 0.02 7.95
CA LEU A 76 4.33 -1.16 7.13
C LEU A 76 5.50 -2.10 7.37
N VAL A 77 5.18 -3.39 7.53
CA VAL A 77 6.17 -4.46 7.58
C VAL A 77 5.60 -5.66 6.82
N GLY A 78 6.44 -6.29 6.02
CA GLY A 78 6.04 -7.39 5.18
C GLY A 78 7.20 -8.23 4.70
N THR A 79 6.85 -9.37 4.13
CA THR A 79 7.77 -10.33 3.56
C THR A 79 7.19 -10.90 2.29
N GLY A 80 8.03 -11.04 1.27
CA GLY A 80 7.73 -11.79 0.06
C GLY A 80 8.56 -13.07 0.03
N MET A 81 7.93 -14.18 -0.32
CA MET A 81 8.57 -15.46 -0.53
C MET A 81 8.39 -15.94 -1.98
N ASN A 82 9.48 -16.27 -2.66
CA ASN A 82 9.45 -16.93 -3.95
C ASN A 82 9.59 -18.44 -3.75
N THR A 83 8.53 -19.19 -4.05
CA THR A 83 8.51 -20.66 -3.98
C THR A 83 8.48 -21.24 -5.39
N GLY A 84 8.86 -22.51 -5.56
CA GLY A 84 8.80 -23.19 -6.87
C GLY A 84 7.39 -23.26 -7.47
N ILE A 85 6.34 -23.05 -6.67
CA ILE A 85 4.94 -23.02 -7.11
C ILE A 85 4.42 -21.59 -7.37
N GLY A 86 5.18 -20.55 -7.02
CA GLY A 86 4.79 -19.14 -7.17
C GLY A 86 5.34 -18.21 -6.08
N ALA A 87 5.14 -16.91 -6.26
CA ALA A 87 5.48 -15.86 -5.32
C ALA A 87 4.32 -15.58 -4.37
N LEU A 88 4.58 -15.69 -3.07
CA LEU A 88 3.68 -15.29 -1.99
C LEU A 88 4.19 -14.00 -1.37
N SER A 89 3.33 -13.08 -0.96
CA SER A 89 3.72 -12.01 -0.04
C SER A 89 2.66 -11.75 1.00
N PHE A 90 3.12 -11.35 2.17
CA PHE A 90 2.29 -10.98 3.30
C PHE A 90 2.83 -9.69 3.89
N ASP A 91 1.96 -8.71 4.10
CA ASP A 91 2.28 -7.48 4.81
C ASP A 91 1.19 -7.04 5.78
N VAL A 92 1.65 -6.35 6.80
CA VAL A 92 0.83 -5.69 7.80
C VAL A 92 1.16 -4.21 7.79
N THR A 93 0.13 -3.39 7.67
CA THR A 93 0.23 -1.94 7.77
C THR A 93 -0.56 -1.47 8.97
N HIS A 94 0.10 -0.92 9.97
CA HIS A 94 -0.53 -0.22 11.07
C HIS A 94 -0.64 1.26 10.74
N SER A 95 -1.82 1.86 10.91
CA SER A 95 -2.05 3.28 10.71
C SER A 95 -2.67 3.89 11.96
N ARG A 96 -2.23 5.10 12.31
CA ARG A 96 -2.83 5.93 13.34
C ARG A 96 -3.08 7.33 12.79
N LEU A 97 -4.32 7.78 12.92
CA LEU A 97 -4.77 9.12 12.59
C LEU A 97 -5.12 9.81 13.90
N LYS A 98 -4.33 10.81 14.30
CA LYS A 98 -4.57 11.59 15.51
C LYS A 98 -4.60 13.07 15.16
N SER A 99 -5.79 13.66 15.22
CA SER A 99 -6.07 15.07 15.03
C SER A 99 -7.03 15.55 16.13
N ASP A 100 -7.30 16.85 16.22
CA ASP A 100 -8.15 17.43 17.28
C ASP A 100 -9.56 16.83 17.32
N ALA A 101 -10.05 16.32 16.18
CA ALA A 101 -11.38 15.71 16.04
C ALA A 101 -11.37 14.17 15.97
N HIS A 102 -10.19 13.53 15.87
CA HIS A 102 -10.09 12.13 15.45
C HIS A 102 -8.91 11.43 16.16
N ASP A 103 -9.13 10.29 16.83
CA ASP A 103 -8.07 9.39 17.33
C ASP A 103 -8.40 7.97 16.90
N ASP A 104 -8.19 7.70 15.61
CA ASP A 104 -8.45 6.39 15.01
C ASP A 104 -7.13 5.64 14.82
N SER A 105 -7.15 4.36 15.15
CA SER A 105 -6.04 3.46 14.87
C SER A 105 -6.54 2.15 14.31
N GLY A 106 -5.74 1.56 13.42
CA GLY A 106 -6.13 0.35 12.74
C GLY A 106 -4.98 -0.36 12.07
N GLN A 107 -5.28 -1.54 11.57
CA GLN A 107 -4.33 -2.43 10.93
C GLN A 107 -4.94 -2.97 9.64
N SER A 108 -4.12 -3.05 8.60
CA SER A 108 -4.43 -3.68 7.34
C SER A 108 -3.49 -4.83 7.12
N TYR A 109 -4.06 -6.00 6.85
CA TYR A 109 -3.37 -7.23 6.54
C TYR A 109 -3.57 -7.51 5.06
N ARG A 110 -2.48 -7.75 4.34
CA ARG A 110 -2.52 -8.06 2.92
C ARG A 110 -1.74 -9.34 2.66
N ALA A 111 -2.38 -10.29 2.00
CA ALA A 111 -1.77 -11.48 1.46
C ALA A 111 -1.96 -11.50 -0.05
N THR A 112 -0.91 -11.78 -0.81
CA THR A 112 -0.97 -11.83 -2.28
C THR A 112 -0.24 -13.06 -2.79
N PHE A 113 -0.80 -13.72 -3.80
CA PHE A 113 -0.14 -14.81 -4.50
C PHE A 113 -0.03 -14.49 -6.00
N ASN A 114 1.12 -14.79 -6.59
CA ASN A 114 1.34 -14.66 -8.01
C ASN A 114 2.12 -15.86 -8.54
N ARG A 115 1.68 -16.43 -9.65
CA ARG A 115 2.36 -17.52 -10.34
C ARG A 115 2.55 -17.17 -11.80
N MET A 116 3.80 -17.19 -12.25
CA MET A 116 4.14 -17.05 -13.66
C MET A 116 4.49 -18.43 -14.23
N PHE A 117 3.78 -18.85 -15.27
CA PHE A 117 4.09 -20.03 -16.06
C PHE A 117 4.98 -19.59 -17.23
N THR A 118 6.28 -19.85 -17.12
CA THR A 118 7.25 -19.52 -18.18
C THR A 118 7.01 -20.31 -19.45
N ASP A 119 6.55 -21.56 -19.35
CA ASP A 119 6.38 -22.46 -20.50
C ASP A 119 5.21 -22.03 -21.40
N THR A 120 4.15 -21.48 -20.81
CA THR A 120 2.96 -21.02 -21.54
C THR A 120 2.85 -19.50 -21.62
N GLN A 121 3.86 -18.77 -21.12
CA GLN A 121 3.86 -17.31 -20.97
C GLN A 121 2.60 -16.75 -20.27
N THR A 122 1.99 -17.54 -19.38
CA THR A 122 0.76 -17.17 -18.67
C THR A 122 1.09 -16.64 -17.27
N SER A 123 0.61 -15.45 -16.92
CA SER A 123 0.75 -14.91 -15.55
C SER A 123 -0.59 -14.98 -14.83
N ILE A 124 -0.62 -15.72 -13.71
CA ILE A 124 -1.78 -15.80 -12.83
C ILE A 124 -1.47 -15.03 -11.55
N VAL A 125 -2.00 -13.81 -11.45
CA VAL A 125 -2.04 -13.05 -10.20
C VAL A 125 -3.30 -13.49 -9.45
N LEU A 126 -3.18 -14.47 -8.54
CA LEU A 126 -4.33 -14.98 -7.81
C LEU A 126 -4.45 -14.29 -6.44
N ALA A 127 -5.60 -13.63 -6.22
CA ALA A 127 -6.11 -13.22 -4.91
C ALA A 127 -5.15 -12.39 -4.04
N ALA A 128 -5.21 -11.07 -4.18
CA ALA A 128 -4.81 -10.17 -3.11
C ALA A 128 -5.94 -10.13 -2.06
N TYR A 129 -5.80 -10.84 -0.96
CA TYR A 129 -6.71 -10.73 0.17
C TYR A 129 -6.25 -9.58 1.05
N ARG A 130 -7.08 -8.53 1.15
CA ARG A 130 -6.83 -7.39 2.05
C ARG A 130 -7.92 -7.31 3.09
N TYR A 131 -7.54 -7.48 4.35
CA TYR A 131 -8.41 -7.28 5.50
C TYR A 131 -7.97 -6.03 6.24
N SER A 132 -8.88 -5.08 6.47
CA SER A 132 -8.57 -3.86 7.21
C SER A 132 -9.55 -3.68 8.35
N THR A 133 -9.05 -3.37 9.54
CA THR A 133 -9.89 -3.05 10.69
C THR A 133 -10.66 -1.74 10.47
N LYS A 134 -11.79 -1.53 11.17
CA LYS A 134 -12.63 -0.32 11.01
C LYS A 134 -11.88 1.00 11.21
N GLY A 135 -10.87 1.06 12.09
CA GLY A 135 -10.06 2.26 12.33
C GLY A 135 -8.83 2.40 11.44
N TYR A 136 -8.70 1.57 10.40
CA TYR A 136 -7.59 1.68 9.45
C TYR A 136 -7.90 2.74 8.40
N TYR A 137 -6.98 3.71 8.26
CA TYR A 137 -7.04 4.71 7.20
C TYR A 137 -5.85 4.52 6.28
N ASN A 138 -6.10 4.52 4.98
CA ASN A 138 -5.02 4.72 4.02
C ASN A 138 -4.62 6.21 4.00
N LEU A 139 -3.46 6.52 3.40
CA LEU A 139 -2.94 7.89 3.38
C LEU A 139 -3.93 8.91 2.77
N ASN A 140 -4.60 8.54 1.68
CA ASN A 140 -5.58 9.41 1.03
C ASN A 140 -6.80 9.60 1.94
N ASP A 141 -7.34 8.54 2.52
CA ASP A 141 -8.48 8.60 3.42
C ASP A 141 -8.17 9.49 4.64
N ALA A 142 -6.95 9.41 5.19
CA ALA A 142 -6.50 10.25 6.29
C ALA A 142 -6.40 11.74 5.89
N LEU A 143 -5.89 12.03 4.69
CA LEU A 143 -5.85 13.40 4.14
C LEU A 143 -7.25 13.99 4.00
N TYR A 144 -8.24 13.19 3.57
CA TYR A 144 -9.64 13.61 3.50
C TYR A 144 -10.30 13.73 4.89
N ALA A 145 -9.96 12.85 5.84
CA ALA A 145 -10.54 12.88 7.19
C ALA A 145 -10.12 14.13 7.98
N VAL A 146 -8.83 14.51 7.95
CA VAL A 146 -8.32 15.71 8.63
C VAL A 146 -8.92 17.00 8.06
N ARG A 147 -9.28 17.02 6.76
CA ARG A 147 -10.01 18.14 6.15
C ARG A 147 -11.36 18.39 6.82
N SER A 148 -12.06 17.34 7.26
CA SER A 148 -13.40 17.45 7.87
C SER A 148 -13.35 18.02 9.30
N GLY A 149 -12.26 17.76 10.03
CA GLY A 149 -12.12 18.12 11.45
C GLY A 149 -11.68 19.57 11.73
N LYS A 150 -10.99 20.23 10.80
CA LYS A 150 -10.54 21.63 10.97
C LYS A 150 -11.64 22.61 10.56
N LYS A 151 -12.49 23.01 11.52
CA LYS A 151 -13.38 24.19 11.43
C LYS A 151 -12.60 25.48 11.67
#